data_AF-A0A3Q3EMS5-F1
#
_entry.id   AF-A0A3Q3EMS5-F1
#
_cell.length_a   1.000
_cell.length_b   1.000
_cell.length_c   1.000
_cell.angle_alpha   90.00
_cell.angle_beta   90.00
_cell.angle_gamma   90.00
#
_symmetry.space_group_name_H-M   'P 1'
#
loop_
_entity.id
_entity.type
_entity.pdbx_description
1 polymer ?
#
loop_
_entity_poly.entity_id
_entity_poly.type
_entity_poly.pdbx_seq_one_letter_code
_entity_poly.pdbx_strand_id
1 'polypeptide(L)'
;MTSFLTLSILVSPKENLNIFSSASASSVSFIFCSSLFHFLFSYITISHDSFGQSLVWFVIPLGLVYFAEYFINQGLMELLFFRNFFLSHAAQYRWYQTLYQVGVFVSRSSLCCLKIRKLWIFSFLQVLNAIFLVFAVRFQFLPSAWLMFGIIFYEGLLGGAAYVNTFYFISKETEDRYREFAMAMASVGDSLGIALAGCVAFPVHHYFCSF
;
A
#
# COMPACT_ATOMS: atom_id res chain seq x y z
N MET A 1 10.14 0.51 -12.09
CA MET A 1 9.16 -0.36 -11.38
C MET A 1 8.24 -1.15 -12.33
N THR A 2 8.19 -0.84 -13.63
CA THR A 2 7.33 -1.51 -14.62
C THR A 2 7.87 -2.84 -15.19
N SER A 3 9.12 -3.23 -14.90
CA SER A 3 9.72 -4.46 -15.48
C SER A 3 9.42 -5.77 -14.75
N PHE A 4 8.90 -5.76 -13.53
CA PHE A 4 8.66 -7.01 -12.78
C PHE A 4 7.35 -7.72 -13.17
N LEU A 5 6.41 -7.02 -13.81
CA LEU A 5 5.09 -7.57 -14.14
C LEU A 5 5.06 -8.40 -15.44
N THR A 6 6.07 -8.27 -16.31
CA THR A 6 6.05 -8.91 -17.64
C THR A 6 6.56 -10.36 -17.64
N LEU A 7 7.23 -10.81 -16.57
CA LEU A 7 7.85 -12.15 -16.55
C LEU A 7 6.91 -13.28 -16.06
N SER A 8 5.72 -12.96 -15.56
CA SER A 8 4.84 -13.94 -14.89
C SER A 8 3.88 -14.72 -15.80
N ILE A 9 3.96 -14.57 -17.13
CA ILE A 9 2.93 -15.11 -18.06
C ILE A 9 3.33 -16.45 -18.71
N LEU A 10 4.58 -16.92 -18.62
CA LEU A 10 5.00 -18.16 -19.28
C LEU A 10 5.68 -19.12 -18.29
N VAL A 11 5.01 -20.26 -18.05
CA VAL A 11 5.54 -21.59 -17.58
C VAL A 11 4.96 -22.12 -16.24
N SER A 12 4.64 -23.42 -16.28
CA SER A 12 3.95 -24.35 -15.37
C SER A 12 4.07 -24.18 -13.82
N PRO A 13 3.05 -24.58 -13.03
CA PRO A 13 2.63 -23.87 -11.80
C PRO A 13 3.14 -24.38 -10.43
N LYS A 14 3.81 -25.53 -10.32
CA LYS A 14 4.04 -26.19 -9.00
C LYS A 14 5.45 -26.09 -8.42
N GLU A 15 6.51 -26.22 -9.22
CA GLU A 15 7.90 -26.12 -8.73
C GLU A 15 8.40 -24.67 -8.64
N ASN A 16 7.87 -23.78 -9.48
CA ASN A 16 8.16 -22.34 -9.42
C ASN A 16 7.56 -21.66 -8.20
N LEU A 17 6.55 -22.21 -7.51
CA LEU A 17 5.96 -21.52 -6.36
C LEU A 17 6.95 -21.37 -5.20
N ASN A 18 7.79 -22.38 -4.96
CA ASN A 18 8.80 -22.34 -3.89
C ASN A 18 10.03 -21.51 -4.28
N ILE A 19 10.45 -21.57 -5.55
CA ILE A 19 11.61 -20.81 -6.06
C ILE A 19 11.24 -19.33 -6.30
N PHE A 20 10.02 -19.04 -6.74
CA PHE A 20 9.49 -17.68 -6.89
C PHE A 20 9.08 -17.08 -5.55
N SER A 21 8.54 -17.86 -4.60
CA SER A 21 8.32 -17.39 -3.23
C SER A 21 9.65 -17.08 -2.54
N SER A 22 10.66 -17.94 -2.67
CA SER A 22 12.00 -17.66 -2.11
C SER A 22 12.73 -16.53 -2.85
N ALA A 23 12.64 -16.41 -4.17
CA ALA A 23 13.25 -15.30 -4.93
C ALA A 23 12.50 -13.98 -4.75
N SER A 24 11.16 -14.00 -4.63
CA SER A 24 10.33 -12.84 -4.28
C SER A 24 10.58 -12.42 -2.83
N ALA A 25 10.62 -13.36 -1.88
CA ALA A 25 10.97 -13.08 -0.49
C ALA A 25 12.40 -12.55 -0.38
N SER A 26 13.35 -13.07 -1.17
CA SER A 26 14.73 -12.56 -1.23
C SER A 26 14.78 -11.14 -1.81
N SER A 27 14.05 -10.89 -2.90
CA SER A 27 14.00 -9.58 -3.56
C SER A 27 13.29 -8.54 -2.69
N VAL A 28 12.19 -8.91 -2.05
CA VAL A 28 11.46 -8.09 -1.07
C VAL A 28 12.31 -7.83 0.16
N SER A 29 13.05 -8.83 0.66
CA SER A 29 13.98 -8.65 1.77
C SER A 29 15.14 -7.72 1.40
N PHE A 30 15.64 -7.77 0.16
CA PHE A 30 16.70 -6.89 -0.33
C PHE A 30 16.21 -5.44 -0.51
N ILE A 31 15.01 -5.26 -1.08
CA ILE A 31 14.35 -3.95 -1.21
C ILE A 31 14.00 -3.37 0.17
N PHE A 32 13.54 -4.22 1.09
CA PHE A 32 13.26 -3.85 2.47
C PHE A 32 14.53 -3.43 3.19
N CYS A 33 15.61 -4.21 3.10
CA CYS A 33 16.89 -3.88 3.72
C CYS A 33 17.48 -2.57 3.16
N SER A 34 17.41 -2.37 1.83
CA SER A 34 17.86 -1.13 1.18
C SER A 34 17.01 0.09 1.58
N SER A 35 15.69 -0.05 1.56
CA SER A 35 14.74 1.01 1.96
C SER A 35 14.85 1.33 3.46
N LEU A 36 15.00 0.32 4.30
CA LEU A 36 15.18 0.46 5.75
C LEU A 36 16.52 1.11 6.08
N PHE A 37 17.60 0.77 5.38
CA PHE A 37 18.90 1.42 5.54
C PHE A 37 18.84 2.90 5.13
N HIS A 38 18.21 3.22 4.00
CA HIS A 38 17.99 4.61 3.57
C HIS A 38 17.08 5.38 4.54
N PHE A 39 16.04 4.72 5.07
CA PHE A 39 15.15 5.31 6.05
C PHE A 39 15.85 5.57 7.37
N LEU A 40 16.61 4.59 7.90
CA LEU A 40 17.36 4.74 9.15
C LEU A 40 18.47 5.79 9.01
N PHE A 41 19.21 5.80 7.91
CA PHE A 41 20.24 6.81 7.65
C PHE A 41 19.64 8.22 7.55
N SER A 42 18.52 8.35 6.84
CA SER A 42 17.84 9.64 6.75
C SER A 42 17.16 10.04 8.08
N TYR A 43 16.60 9.09 8.83
CA TYR A 43 16.02 9.31 10.16
C TYR A 43 17.08 9.75 11.18
N ILE A 44 18.28 9.16 11.15
CA ILE A 44 19.42 9.56 12.00
C ILE A 44 19.87 10.99 11.65
N THR A 45 19.96 11.32 10.35
CA THR A 45 20.30 12.67 9.88
C THR A 45 19.26 13.71 10.34
N ILE A 46 18.00 13.30 10.42
CA ILE A 46 16.85 14.14 10.79
C ILE A 46 16.69 14.31 12.30
N SER A 47 17.04 13.30 13.09
CA SER A 47 16.96 13.35 14.57
C SER A 47 17.84 14.45 15.19
N HIS A 48 18.76 15.00 14.39
CA HIS A 48 19.70 16.04 14.81
C HIS A 48 19.19 17.47 14.55
N ASP A 49 18.10 17.66 13.78
CA ASP A 49 17.53 18.97 13.42
C ASP A 49 16.08 19.14 13.93
N SER A 50 15.77 20.29 14.56
CA SER A 50 14.41 20.62 15.03
C SER A 50 13.34 20.61 13.92
N PHE A 51 13.74 20.79 12.65
CA PHE A 51 12.89 20.67 11.47
C PHE A 51 12.39 19.23 11.24
N GLY A 52 13.22 18.25 11.60
CA GLY A 52 12.94 16.84 11.41
C GLY A 52 11.74 16.34 12.20
N GLN A 53 11.55 16.83 13.42
CA GLN A 53 10.46 16.42 14.30
C GLN A 53 9.09 16.71 13.67
N SER A 54 8.91 17.87 13.03
CA SER A 54 7.67 18.25 12.36
C SER A 54 7.39 17.38 11.13
N LEU A 55 8.43 17.00 10.38
CA LEU A 55 8.30 16.18 9.18
C LEU A 55 7.86 14.74 9.49
N VAL A 56 8.37 14.16 10.58
CA VAL A 56 8.02 12.80 11.01
C VAL A 56 6.51 12.65 11.26
N TRP A 57 5.84 13.71 11.74
CA TRP A 57 4.38 13.74 11.91
C TRP A 57 3.57 13.63 10.61
N PHE A 58 4.20 13.89 9.45
CA PHE A 58 3.62 13.69 8.12
C PHE A 58 4.02 12.35 7.51
N VAL A 59 5.28 11.96 7.67
CA VAL A 59 5.84 10.74 7.07
C VAL A 59 5.26 9.48 7.70
N ILE A 60 5.08 9.43 9.02
CA ILE A 60 4.55 8.24 9.70
C ILE A 60 3.11 7.91 9.26
N PRO A 61 2.14 8.86 9.31
CA PRO A 61 0.78 8.58 8.86
C PRO A 61 0.72 8.17 7.38
N LEU A 62 1.55 8.80 6.53
CA LEU A 62 1.65 8.45 5.11
C LEU A 62 2.16 7.02 4.92
N GLY A 63 3.25 6.66 5.59
CA GLY A 63 3.81 5.31 5.56
C GLY A 63 2.80 4.26 6.06
N LEU A 64 2.01 4.60 7.08
CA LEU A 64 0.97 3.71 7.61
C LEU A 64 -0.22 3.54 6.63
N VAL A 65 -0.63 4.61 5.92
CA VAL A 65 -1.63 4.50 4.84
C VAL A 65 -1.14 3.54 3.76
N TYR A 66 0.09 3.74 3.28
CA TYR A 66 0.67 2.91 2.23
C TYR A 66 0.92 1.48 2.69
N PHE A 67 1.29 1.28 3.95
CA PHE A 67 1.36 -0.05 4.55
C PHE A 67 0.01 -0.76 4.47
N ALA A 68 -1.06 -0.13 4.96
CA ALA A 68 -2.39 -0.73 4.97
C ALA A 68 -2.91 -1.01 3.55
N GLU A 69 -2.71 -0.07 2.63
CA GLU A 69 -3.10 -0.17 1.22
C GLU A 69 -2.40 -1.35 0.50
N TYR A 70 -1.07 -1.45 0.64
CA TYR A 70 -0.34 -2.54 0.00
C TYR A 70 -0.57 -3.89 0.69
N PHE A 71 -0.86 -3.89 2.00
CA PHE A 71 -1.24 -5.09 2.72
C PHE A 71 -2.59 -5.63 2.22
N ILE A 72 -3.56 -4.76 1.92
CA ILE A 72 -4.82 -5.18 1.30
C ILE A 72 -4.59 -5.68 -0.12
N ASN A 73 -3.89 -4.90 -0.96
CA ASN A 73 -3.69 -5.21 -2.38
C ASN A 73 -2.90 -6.49 -2.63
N GLN A 74 -1.79 -6.72 -1.90
CA GLN A 74 -0.92 -7.88 -2.09
C GLN A 74 -1.22 -9.01 -1.11
N GLY A 75 -1.72 -8.69 0.08
CA GLY A 75 -1.96 -9.66 1.15
C GLY A 75 -3.37 -10.22 1.19
N LEU A 76 -4.42 -9.44 0.89
CA LEU A 76 -5.82 -9.86 1.12
C LEU A 76 -6.61 -10.10 -0.18
N MET A 77 -6.40 -9.29 -1.22
CA MET A 77 -7.13 -9.42 -2.48
C MET A 77 -6.98 -10.80 -3.13
N GLU A 78 -5.80 -11.43 -3.00
CA GLU A 78 -5.53 -12.75 -3.54
C GLU A 78 -6.31 -13.87 -2.83
N LEU A 79 -6.70 -13.68 -1.56
CA LEU A 79 -7.50 -14.65 -0.80
C LEU A 79 -9.01 -14.43 -0.94
N LEU A 80 -9.44 -13.27 -1.43
CA LEU A 80 -10.84 -12.88 -1.54
C LEU A 80 -11.46 -13.35 -2.86
N PHE A 81 -11.91 -14.61 -2.89
CA PHE A 81 -12.57 -15.21 -4.04
C PHE A 81 -14.06 -15.45 -3.82
N PHE A 82 -14.91 -14.94 -4.72
CA PHE A 82 -16.35 -15.22 -4.73
C PHE A 82 -16.72 -16.21 -5.83
N ARG A 83 -17.16 -17.42 -5.44
CA ARG A 83 -17.60 -18.49 -6.37
C ARG A 83 -18.93 -18.16 -7.07
N ASN A 84 -19.79 -17.34 -6.46
CA ASN A 84 -21.16 -17.05 -6.93
C ASN A 84 -21.23 -15.92 -7.97
N PHE A 85 -20.17 -15.68 -8.75
CA PHE A 85 -20.12 -14.59 -9.73
C PHE A 85 -19.80 -15.10 -11.13
N PHE A 86 -20.35 -14.44 -12.16
CA PHE A 86 -20.13 -14.79 -13.58
C PHE A 86 -18.66 -14.72 -14.03
N LEU A 87 -17.78 -14.11 -13.23
CA LEU A 87 -16.38 -13.88 -13.56
C LEU A 87 -15.46 -14.94 -12.92
N SER A 88 -14.51 -15.45 -13.70
CA SER A 88 -13.45 -16.35 -13.20
C SER A 88 -12.56 -15.66 -12.17
N HIS A 89 -11.89 -16.43 -11.32
CA HIS A 89 -10.99 -15.91 -10.27
C HIS A 89 -9.98 -14.88 -10.81
N ALA A 90 -9.33 -15.20 -11.94
CA ALA A 90 -8.36 -14.30 -12.58
C ALA A 90 -9.01 -13.02 -13.12
N ALA A 91 -10.26 -13.09 -13.59
CA ALA A 91 -10.97 -11.90 -14.05
C ALA A 91 -11.38 -11.00 -12.89
N GLN A 92 -11.85 -11.56 -11.77
CA GLN A 92 -12.19 -10.79 -10.56
C GLN A 92 -10.97 -10.03 -10.04
N TYR A 93 -9.81 -10.69 -9.91
CA TYR A 93 -8.57 -10.06 -9.47
C TYR A 93 -8.12 -8.91 -10.38
N ARG A 94 -8.19 -9.10 -11.71
CA ARG A 94 -7.87 -8.01 -12.67
C ARG A 94 -8.81 -6.81 -12.51
N TRP A 95 -10.10 -7.07 -12.28
CA TRP A 95 -11.08 -6.00 -12.04
C TRP A 95 -10.85 -5.29 -10.71
N TYR A 96 -10.48 -6.00 -9.65
CA TYR A 96 -10.07 -5.41 -8.38
C TYR A 96 -8.89 -4.45 -8.55
N GLN A 97 -7.83 -4.90 -9.23
CA GLN A 97 -6.67 -4.05 -9.54
C GLN A 97 -7.04 -2.85 -10.41
N THR A 98 -7.93 -3.04 -11.39
CA THR A 98 -8.39 -1.93 -12.25
C THR A 98 -9.16 -0.90 -11.44
N LEU A 99 -10.12 -1.32 -10.62
CA LEU A 99 -10.93 -0.42 -9.78
C LEU A 99 -10.08 0.31 -8.74
N TYR A 100 -9.12 -0.37 -8.14
CA TYR A 100 -8.14 0.24 -7.25
C TYR A 100 -7.39 1.38 -7.97
N GLN A 101 -6.82 1.11 -9.15
CA GLN A 101 -6.09 2.11 -9.94
C GLN A 101 -6.99 3.27 -10.40
N VAL A 102 -8.25 2.98 -10.76
CA VAL A 102 -9.23 4.02 -11.10
C VAL A 102 -9.53 4.88 -9.86
N GLY A 103 -9.69 4.30 -8.68
CA GLY A 103 -9.86 5.04 -7.42
C GLY A 103 -8.68 5.97 -7.13
N VAL A 104 -7.46 5.46 -7.24
CA VAL A 104 -6.23 6.27 -7.07
C VAL A 104 -6.18 7.41 -8.10
N PHE A 105 -6.49 7.13 -9.36
CA PHE A 105 -6.49 8.11 -10.43
C PHE A 105 -7.54 9.22 -10.21
N VAL A 106 -8.78 8.83 -9.88
CA VAL A 106 -9.86 9.77 -9.56
C VAL A 106 -9.47 10.62 -8.37
N SER A 107 -8.91 10.02 -7.33
CA SER A 107 -8.47 10.73 -6.14
C SER A 107 -7.40 11.76 -6.45
N ARG A 108 -6.32 11.36 -7.16
CA ARG A 108 -5.22 12.25 -7.57
C ARG A 108 -5.71 13.39 -8.47
N SER A 109 -6.70 13.15 -9.31
CA SER A 109 -7.29 14.15 -10.20
C SER A 109 -8.27 15.09 -9.48
N SER A 110 -8.93 14.63 -8.41
CA SER A 110 -9.95 15.36 -7.63
C SER A 110 -9.39 16.51 -6.77
N LEU A 111 -8.06 16.65 -6.65
CA LEU A 111 -7.41 17.59 -5.73
C LEU A 111 -7.37 19.05 -6.17
N CYS A 112 -7.87 19.40 -7.35
CA CYS A 112 -8.14 20.82 -7.62
C CYS A 112 -9.19 21.40 -6.65
N CYS A 113 -10.06 20.59 -6.03
CA CYS A 113 -11.23 21.09 -5.28
C CYS A 113 -11.27 20.78 -3.77
N LEU A 114 -10.63 19.71 -3.26
CA LEU A 114 -10.78 19.29 -1.85
C LEU A 114 -9.42 19.13 -1.15
N LYS A 115 -9.13 20.02 -0.20
CA LYS A 115 -7.91 20.00 0.62
C LYS A 115 -8.26 19.60 2.05
N ILE A 116 -7.82 18.43 2.50
CA ILE A 116 -8.12 17.91 3.84
C ILE A 116 -6.82 17.87 4.65
N ARG A 117 -6.75 18.72 5.68
CA ARG A 117 -5.55 18.90 6.54
C ARG A 117 -5.25 17.72 7.47
N LYS A 118 -6.20 16.80 7.67
CA LYS A 118 -6.11 15.77 8.71
C LYS A 118 -5.65 14.42 8.13
N LEU A 119 -4.34 14.29 7.87
CA LEU A 119 -3.73 13.04 7.37
C LEU A 119 -3.97 11.82 8.27
N TRP A 120 -4.04 12.06 9.59
CA TRP A 120 -4.36 11.07 10.60
C TRP A 120 -5.72 10.38 10.37
N ILE A 121 -6.70 11.10 9.78
CA ILE A 121 -8.01 10.52 9.48
C ILE A 121 -7.88 9.49 8.37
N PHE A 122 -7.14 9.78 7.29
CA PHE A 122 -6.91 8.83 6.21
C PHE A 122 -6.18 7.58 6.71
N SER A 123 -5.15 7.76 7.53
CA SER A 123 -4.40 6.66 8.14
C SER A 123 -5.28 5.76 9.01
N PHE A 124 -6.11 6.35 9.87
CA PHE A 124 -7.05 5.61 10.70
C PHE A 124 -8.11 4.86 9.86
N LEU A 125 -8.69 5.51 8.85
CA LEU A 125 -9.66 4.87 7.94
C LEU A 125 -9.04 3.70 7.16
N GLN A 126 -7.79 3.84 6.70
CA GLN A 126 -7.10 2.79 5.95
C GLN A 126 -6.80 1.57 6.83
N VAL A 127 -6.33 1.79 8.05
CA VAL A 127 -6.12 0.71 9.02
C VAL A 127 -7.43 0.03 9.39
N LEU A 128 -8.51 0.79 9.58
CA LEU A 128 -9.84 0.24 9.86
C LEU A 128 -10.34 -0.61 8.69
N ASN A 129 -10.18 -0.15 7.44
CA ASN A 129 -10.50 -0.92 6.24
C ASN A 129 -9.68 -2.23 6.19
N ALA A 130 -8.38 -2.17 6.45
CA ALA A 130 -7.52 -3.35 6.45
C ALA A 130 -7.96 -4.38 7.49
N ILE A 131 -8.25 -3.94 8.73
CA ILE A 131 -8.78 -4.81 9.78
C ILE A 131 -10.12 -5.41 9.35
N PHE A 132 -11.03 -4.58 8.84
CA PHE A 132 -12.34 -5.05 8.36
C PHE A 132 -12.21 -6.12 7.27
N LEU A 133 -11.29 -5.95 6.31
CA LEU A 133 -11.01 -6.92 5.25
C LEU A 133 -10.38 -8.21 5.79
N VAL A 134 -9.46 -8.13 6.75
CA VAL A 134 -8.91 -9.32 7.43
C VAL A 134 -10.02 -10.13 8.11
N PHE A 135 -10.92 -9.44 8.83
CA PHE A 135 -12.09 -10.09 9.44
C PHE A 135 -13.02 -10.68 8.38
N ALA A 136 -13.26 -9.98 7.28
CA ALA A 136 -14.09 -10.46 6.18
C ALA A 136 -13.51 -11.74 5.54
N VAL A 137 -12.19 -11.83 5.37
CA VAL A 137 -11.49 -13.04 4.92
C VAL A 137 -11.65 -14.17 5.94
N ARG A 138 -11.40 -13.88 7.23
CA ARG A 138 -11.41 -14.89 8.31
C ARG A 138 -12.78 -15.50 8.58
N PHE A 139 -13.84 -14.71 8.48
CA PHE A 139 -15.22 -15.13 8.75
C PHE A 139 -16.04 -15.40 7.49
N GLN A 140 -15.47 -15.16 6.29
CA GLN A 140 -16.17 -15.27 5.00
C GLN A 140 -17.52 -14.51 4.99
N PHE A 141 -17.57 -13.35 5.67
CA PHE A 141 -18.81 -12.64 5.97
C PHE A 141 -19.35 -11.83 4.77
N LEU A 142 -18.56 -11.60 3.72
CA LEU A 142 -18.99 -10.81 2.57
C LEU A 142 -19.80 -11.70 1.59
N PRO A 143 -21.11 -11.47 1.41
CA PRO A 143 -21.92 -12.31 0.53
C PRO A 143 -21.91 -11.85 -0.93
N SER A 144 -21.36 -10.65 -1.23
CA SER A 144 -21.42 -10.06 -2.57
C SER A 144 -20.10 -9.44 -3.04
N ALA A 145 -19.75 -9.67 -4.31
CA ALA A 145 -18.56 -9.09 -4.96
C ALA A 145 -18.71 -7.57 -5.19
N TRP A 146 -19.94 -7.06 -5.30
CA TRP A 146 -20.19 -5.61 -5.47
C TRP A 146 -19.75 -4.79 -4.25
N LEU A 147 -19.98 -5.30 -3.04
CA LEU A 147 -19.47 -4.66 -1.82
C LEU A 147 -17.94 -4.61 -1.82
N MET A 148 -17.29 -5.69 -2.26
CA MET A 148 -15.84 -5.74 -2.38
C MET A 148 -15.33 -4.70 -3.38
N PHE A 149 -15.94 -4.61 -4.56
CA PHE A 149 -15.60 -3.58 -5.55
C PHE A 149 -15.73 -2.16 -4.99
N GLY A 150 -16.77 -1.89 -4.20
CA GLY A 150 -16.96 -0.61 -3.52
C GLY A 150 -15.85 -0.31 -2.50
N ILE A 151 -15.48 -1.29 -1.67
CA ILE A 151 -14.43 -1.15 -0.65
C ILE A 151 -13.07 -0.89 -1.30
N ILE A 152 -12.72 -1.62 -2.36
CA ILE A 152 -11.44 -1.47 -3.07
C ILE A 152 -11.35 -0.11 -3.77
N PHE A 153 -12.45 0.32 -4.39
CA PHE A 153 -12.51 1.65 -4.99
C PHE A 153 -12.34 2.74 -3.93
N TYR A 154 -12.99 2.58 -2.76
CA TYR A 154 -12.85 3.49 -1.62
C TYR A 154 -11.44 3.51 -1.04
N GLU A 155 -10.78 2.35 -0.91
CA GLU A 155 -9.40 2.23 -0.49
C GLU A 155 -8.46 3.02 -1.42
N GLY A 156 -8.59 2.83 -2.73
CA GLY A 156 -7.81 3.57 -3.73
C GLY A 156 -8.07 5.08 -3.67
N LEU A 157 -9.31 5.49 -3.37
CA LEU A 157 -9.63 6.90 -3.15
C LEU A 157 -8.90 7.49 -1.95
N LEU A 158 -8.90 6.79 -0.81
CA LEU A 158 -8.22 7.22 0.42
C LEU A 158 -6.70 7.28 0.25
N GLY A 159 -6.12 6.28 -0.42
CA GLY A 159 -4.70 6.20 -0.73
C GLY A 159 -4.21 7.38 -1.56
N GLY A 160 -4.88 7.63 -2.70
CA GLY A 160 -4.58 8.76 -3.57
C GLY A 160 -4.75 10.12 -2.85
N ALA A 161 -5.73 10.22 -1.94
CA ALA A 161 -6.02 11.45 -1.22
C ALA A 161 -4.95 11.73 -0.16
N ALA A 162 -4.53 10.70 0.58
CA ALA A 162 -3.46 10.81 1.56
C ALA A 162 -2.13 11.23 0.90
N TYR A 163 -1.81 10.64 -0.27
CA TYR A 163 -0.61 10.96 -1.02
C TYR A 163 -0.55 12.45 -1.37
N VAL A 164 -1.52 12.95 -2.13
CA VAL A 164 -1.41 14.32 -2.64
C VAL A 164 -1.62 15.35 -1.54
N ASN A 165 -2.47 15.10 -0.54
CA ASN A 165 -2.54 16.01 0.62
C ASN A 165 -1.18 16.10 1.32
N THR A 166 -0.47 14.99 1.52
CA THR A 166 0.86 15.01 2.16
C THR A 166 1.88 15.81 1.36
N PHE A 167 2.00 15.55 0.05
CA PHE A 167 2.91 16.31 -0.82
C PHE A 167 2.55 17.79 -0.90
N TYR A 168 1.25 18.13 -0.88
CA TYR A 168 0.78 19.51 -0.85
C TYR A 168 1.16 20.23 0.45
N PHE A 169 0.97 19.60 1.62
CA PHE A 169 1.34 20.20 2.92
C PHE A 169 2.85 20.34 3.06
N ILE A 170 3.63 19.31 2.69
CA ILE A 170 5.09 19.39 2.64
C ILE A 170 5.53 20.56 1.76
N SER A 171 4.92 20.74 0.58
CA SER A 171 5.26 21.84 -0.33
C SER A 171 4.87 23.23 0.18
N LYS A 172 3.94 23.34 1.13
CA LYS A 172 3.43 24.62 1.64
C LYS A 172 4.02 25.03 2.99
N GLU A 173 4.32 24.06 3.84
CA GLU A 173 4.83 24.29 5.20
C GLU A 173 6.35 24.22 5.27
N THR A 174 7.02 23.64 4.26
CA THR A 174 8.48 23.58 4.18
C THR A 174 9.04 24.73 3.37
N GLU A 175 10.08 25.37 3.88
CA GLU A 175 10.86 26.39 3.15
C GLU A 175 11.51 25.78 1.89
N ASP A 176 11.62 26.56 0.80
CA ASP A 176 12.07 26.05 -0.50
C ASP A 176 13.42 25.31 -0.45
N ARG A 177 14.32 25.73 0.45
CA ARG A 177 15.62 25.09 0.66
C ARG A 177 15.52 23.63 1.13
N TYR A 178 14.53 23.31 1.96
CA TYR A 178 14.36 21.98 2.56
C TYR A 178 13.22 21.18 1.93
N ARG A 179 12.47 21.78 1.01
CA ARG A 179 11.28 21.18 0.38
C ARG A 179 11.60 19.91 -0.39
N GLU A 180 12.69 19.91 -1.15
CA GLU A 180 13.15 18.74 -1.91
C GLU A 180 13.54 17.59 -0.97
N PHE A 181 14.25 17.91 0.10
CA PHE A 181 14.62 16.94 1.13
C PHE A 181 13.39 16.35 1.84
N ALA A 182 12.43 17.20 2.22
CA ALA A 182 11.20 16.77 2.87
C ALA A 182 10.32 15.88 1.97
N MET A 183 10.26 16.18 0.66
CA MET A 183 9.58 15.33 -0.32
C MET A 183 10.29 13.99 -0.51
N ALA A 184 11.62 14.00 -0.59
CA ALA A 184 12.41 12.76 -0.67
C ALA A 184 12.16 11.88 0.56
N MET A 185 12.11 12.48 1.75
CA MET A 185 11.82 11.76 2.99
C MET A 185 10.44 11.11 3.04
N ALA A 186 9.41 11.82 2.59
CA ALA A 186 8.07 11.24 2.46
C ALA A 186 8.06 10.06 1.49
N SER A 187 8.83 10.15 0.40
CA SER A 187 9.01 9.06 -0.59
C SER A 187 9.90 7.91 -0.10
N VAL A 188 10.66 8.06 0.98
CA VAL A 188 11.36 6.93 1.62
C VAL A 188 10.42 6.27 2.64
N GLY A 189 9.62 7.05 3.34
CA GLY A 189 8.63 6.54 4.30
C GLY A 189 7.49 5.74 3.66
N ASP A 190 6.98 6.16 2.51
CA ASP A 190 5.98 5.38 1.76
C ASP A 190 6.57 4.04 1.29
N SER A 191 7.79 4.04 0.75
CA SER A 191 8.52 2.86 0.29
C SER A 191 8.78 1.87 1.44
N LEU A 192 9.13 2.38 2.63
CA LEU A 192 9.26 1.56 3.82
C LEU A 192 7.92 0.92 4.22
N GLY A 193 6.83 1.68 4.19
CA GLY A 193 5.49 1.17 4.48
C GLY A 193 5.09 0.04 3.52
N ILE A 194 5.34 0.22 2.23
CA ILE A 194 5.09 -0.81 1.19
C ILE A 194 5.93 -2.06 1.45
N ALA A 195 7.21 -1.89 1.77
CA ALA A 195 8.11 -3.01 2.00
C ALA A 195 7.73 -3.80 3.26
N LEU A 196 7.34 -3.11 4.34
CA LEU A 196 6.77 -3.74 5.55
C LEU A 196 5.49 -4.51 5.23
N ALA A 197 4.61 -3.95 4.40
CA ALA A 197 3.36 -4.60 4.01
C ALA A 197 3.63 -5.92 3.27
N GLY A 198 4.60 -5.92 2.34
CA GLY A 198 5.05 -7.14 1.68
C GLY A 198 5.60 -8.17 2.67
N CYS A 199 6.47 -7.76 3.59
CA CYS A 199 7.02 -8.64 4.62
C CYS A 199 5.93 -9.26 5.53
N VAL A 200 4.86 -8.52 5.83
CA VAL A 200 3.74 -9.00 6.66
C VAL A 200 2.73 -9.83 5.84
N ALA A 201 2.55 -9.53 4.56
CA ALA A 201 1.64 -10.27 3.69
C ALA A 201 2.08 -11.74 3.52
N PHE A 202 3.39 -12.01 3.40
CA PHE A 202 3.92 -13.37 3.29
C PHE A 202 3.52 -14.34 4.42
N PRO A 203 3.78 -14.04 5.71
CA PRO A 203 3.39 -14.93 6.80
C PRO A 203 1.86 -15.03 6.96
N VAL A 204 1.13 -13.95 6.66
CA VAL A 204 -0.34 -13.94 6.69
C VAL A 204 -0.90 -14.91 5.65
N HIS A 205 -0.39 -14.89 4.41
CA HIS A 205 -0.73 -15.86 3.38
C HIS A 205 -0.44 -17.29 3.81
N HIS A 206 0.73 -17.55 4.42
CA HIS A 206 1.07 -18.89 4.90
C HIS A 206 0.11 -19.38 5.99
N TYR A 207 -0.29 -18.51 6.91
CA TYR A 207 -1.24 -18.83 7.97
C TYR A 207 -2.65 -19.17 7.43
N PHE A 208 -3.11 -18.44 6.41
CA PHE A 208 -4.41 -18.73 5.80
C PHE A 208 -4.40 -19.93 4.85
N CYS A 209 -3.27 -20.24 4.20
CA CYS A 209 -3.13 -21.40 3.32
C CYS A 209 -2.75 -22.70 4.06
N SER A 210 -2.35 -22.65 5.33
CA SER A 210 -2.10 -23.86 6.13
C SER A 210 -3.37 -24.43 6.80
N PHE A 211 -4.50 -23.75 6.67
CA PHE A 211 -5.81 -24.14 7.19
C PHE A 211 -6.67 -24.76 6.07
#